data_AF-A0A964FGA2-F1
#
_entry.id   AF-A0A964FGA2-F1
#
_cell.length_a   1.000
_cell.length_b   1.000
_cell.length_c   1.000
_cell.angle_alpha   90.00
_cell.angle_beta   90.00
_cell.angle_gamma   90.00
#
_symmetry.space_group_name_H-M   'P 1'
#
loop_
_entity.id
_entity.type
_entity.pdbx_description
1 polymer ?
#
loop_
_entity_poly.entity_id
_entity_poly.type
_entity_poly.pdbx_seq_one_letter_code
_entity_poly.pdbx_strand_id
1 'polypeptide(L)'
;MLDYSFDKIKNISNLSELRLPVLFLGFALWVTVPIIGIFPLLLSIQLYLITPGSKKPKLVSLTNILLILVVLTVSIYASSIDVFADTKNYLDVYQTIDNKGIFDNEYVRDRFEFVPFAFLYLIHILTNGSEYWCLLLFSLSINTLVTFFISKKFSDRYYPTFLILVFSTFFYYSHVFYMRQFLSIVLMLMAIVYLESNWLLFIFWSCLALFSHFSTALYIALCTASKIFFSIKKRIKIKHHKNNKVFFYIFLGFILFIVLFLGIQTYSNPKAIYSYVSSILEFLPHKSLSTSIQDRVTIYDGRDTALFTLTIFRVIAIFCIGVFMAIAGYKKLTPKLLSLDLIYILSLFQIAFILVTGFNQRLAFFFLAFYGFLFHIGLDTENKLKPLGIISLLTMFAAAANVFNFLTIQVTMIDSDGWSFFDGQPLVMSLYDYILYFFQSI
;
A
#
# COMPACT_ATOMS: atom_id res chain seq x y z
N MET A 1 -8.46 17.72 39.17
CA MET A 1 -9.19 16.80 38.25
C MET A 1 -8.25 16.09 37.28
N LEU A 2 -7.24 16.77 36.72
CA LEU A 2 -6.22 16.14 35.84
C LEU A 2 -5.38 15.06 36.55
N ASP A 3 -4.94 15.28 37.79
CA ASP A 3 -4.08 14.32 38.51
C ASP A 3 -4.77 12.97 38.79
N TYR A 4 -6.07 12.99 39.12
CA TYR A 4 -6.87 11.78 39.34
C TYR A 4 -7.07 10.96 38.07
N SER A 5 -7.09 11.61 36.90
CA SER A 5 -7.22 10.94 35.61
C SER A 5 -5.91 10.27 35.20
N PHE A 6 -4.76 10.90 35.46
CA PHE A 6 -3.44 10.32 35.15
C PHE A 6 -3.07 9.14 36.06
N ASP A 7 -3.46 9.17 37.34
CA ASP A 7 -3.26 8.03 38.24
C ASP A 7 -4.12 6.81 37.86
N LYS A 8 -5.30 7.03 37.28
CA LYS A 8 -6.09 5.93 36.68
C LYS A 8 -5.45 5.35 35.42
N ILE A 9 -4.80 6.17 34.59
CA ILE A 9 -4.08 5.71 33.39
C ILE A 9 -2.88 4.83 33.78
N LYS A 10 -2.20 5.14 34.89
CA LYS A 10 -1.11 4.30 35.43
C LYS A 10 -1.57 2.92 35.91
N ASN A 11 -2.85 2.76 36.27
CA ASN A 11 -3.42 1.51 36.79
C ASN A 11 -4.07 0.62 35.72
N ILE A 12 -3.93 0.93 34.42
CA ILE A 12 -4.44 0.08 33.35
C ILE A 12 -3.58 -1.19 33.27
N SER A 13 -4.06 -2.25 33.92
CA SER A 13 -3.40 -3.55 33.90
C SER A 13 -3.56 -4.28 32.56
N ASN A 14 -4.56 -3.90 31.75
CA ASN A 14 -4.86 -4.53 30.47
C ASN A 14 -5.27 -3.49 29.41
N LEU A 15 -4.51 -3.43 28.31
CA LEU A 15 -4.76 -2.52 27.17
C LEU A 15 -6.17 -2.66 26.57
N SER A 16 -6.85 -3.79 26.75
CA SER A 16 -8.23 -3.98 26.29
C SER A 16 -9.23 -3.05 26.96
N GLU A 17 -8.94 -2.55 28.17
CA GLU A 17 -9.78 -1.59 28.91
C GLU A 17 -9.93 -0.26 28.18
N LEU A 18 -8.93 0.10 27.35
CA LEU A 18 -8.96 1.31 26.52
C LEU A 18 -9.89 1.20 25.31
N ARG A 19 -10.43 0.02 25.01
CA ARG A 19 -11.26 -0.20 23.82
C ARG A 19 -12.46 0.75 23.75
N LEU A 20 -13.21 0.86 24.84
CA LEU A 20 -14.46 1.64 24.87
C LEU A 20 -14.16 3.15 24.78
N PRO A 21 -13.22 3.72 25.56
CA PRO A 21 -12.78 5.10 25.35
C PRO A 21 -12.31 5.40 23.93
N VAL A 22 -11.48 4.52 23.34
CA VAL A 22 -10.96 4.69 21.97
C VAL A 22 -12.09 4.60 20.93
N LEU A 23 -13.08 3.74 21.15
CA LEU A 23 -14.26 3.65 20.29
C LEU A 23 -15.09 4.94 20.33
N PHE A 24 -15.36 5.48 21.51
CA PHE A 24 -16.10 6.75 21.65
C PHE A 24 -15.34 7.92 21.01
N LEU A 25 -14.04 8.02 21.26
CA LEU A 25 -13.18 8.99 20.58
C LEU A 25 -13.24 8.80 19.07
N GLY A 26 -13.23 7.55 18.59
CA GLY A 26 -13.30 7.24 17.17
C GLY A 26 -14.61 7.65 16.53
N PHE A 27 -15.75 7.43 17.18
CA PHE A 27 -17.03 7.94 16.68
C PHE A 27 -17.12 9.46 16.71
N ALA A 28 -16.66 10.11 17.79
CA ALA A 28 -16.67 11.57 17.89
C ALA A 28 -15.81 12.22 16.79
N LEU A 29 -14.61 11.68 16.57
CA LEU A 29 -13.75 12.12 15.48
C LEU A 29 -14.34 11.75 14.12
N TRP A 30 -14.98 10.60 13.97
CA TRP A 30 -15.60 10.22 12.69
C TRP A 30 -16.78 11.11 12.32
N VAL A 31 -17.56 11.59 13.29
CA VAL A 31 -18.65 12.54 13.02
C VAL A 31 -18.12 13.93 12.62
N THR A 32 -17.02 14.37 13.25
CA THR A 32 -16.46 15.72 13.05
C THR A 32 -15.51 15.80 11.86
N VAL A 33 -14.62 14.82 11.69
CA VAL A 33 -13.66 14.68 10.59
C VAL A 33 -13.52 13.19 10.22
N PRO A 34 -14.42 12.66 9.36
CA PRO A 34 -14.51 11.23 9.07
C PRO A 34 -13.18 10.54 8.76
N ILE A 35 -12.35 11.16 7.91
CA ILE A 35 -11.06 10.59 7.50
C ILE A 35 -10.07 10.42 8.64
N ILE A 36 -10.11 11.28 9.67
CA ILE A 36 -9.28 11.12 10.88
C ILE A 36 -9.88 10.04 11.78
N GLY A 37 -11.22 10.01 11.89
CA GLY A 37 -11.95 9.06 12.73
C GLY A 37 -11.66 7.59 12.43
N ILE A 38 -11.25 7.24 11.21
CA ILE A 38 -10.95 5.85 10.84
C ILE A 38 -9.83 5.24 11.70
N PHE A 39 -8.82 6.01 12.11
CA PHE A 39 -7.66 5.50 12.85
C PHE A 39 -8.01 5.01 14.26
N PRO A 40 -8.65 5.82 15.13
CA PRO A 40 -9.14 5.34 16.42
C PRO A 40 -10.22 4.25 16.29
N LEU A 41 -11.07 4.26 15.25
CA LEU A 41 -12.00 3.15 15.00
C LEU A 41 -11.24 1.84 14.74
N LEU A 42 -10.24 1.84 13.86
CA LEU A 42 -9.38 0.67 13.60
C LEU A 42 -8.59 0.26 14.85
N LEU A 43 -8.10 1.21 15.63
CA LEU A 43 -7.39 0.93 16.89
C LEU A 43 -8.33 0.25 17.91
N SER A 44 -9.60 0.66 17.99
CA SER A 44 -10.59 0.00 18.85
C SER A 44 -10.81 -1.47 18.46
N ILE A 45 -10.77 -1.77 17.15
CA ILE A 45 -10.82 -3.15 16.64
C ILE A 45 -9.55 -3.90 17.03
N GLN A 46 -8.37 -3.28 16.88
CA GLN A 46 -7.10 -3.88 17.27
C GLN A 46 -7.10 -4.27 18.75
N LEU A 47 -7.57 -3.36 19.63
CA LEU A 47 -7.67 -3.60 21.07
C LEU A 47 -8.60 -4.79 21.41
N TYR A 48 -9.69 -4.95 20.66
CA TYR A 48 -10.55 -6.13 20.79
C TYR A 48 -9.83 -7.44 20.43
N LEU A 49 -9.10 -7.46 19.31
CA LEU A 49 -8.44 -8.67 18.79
C LEU A 49 -7.19 -9.09 19.59
N ILE A 50 -6.57 -8.18 20.32
CA ILE A 50 -5.45 -8.52 21.21
C ILE A 50 -5.92 -9.05 22.57
N THR A 51 -7.19 -8.89 22.92
CA THR A 51 -7.75 -9.35 24.19
C THR A 51 -7.62 -10.88 24.32
N PRO A 52 -7.08 -11.42 25.44
CA PRO A 52 -6.98 -12.86 25.65
C PRO A 52 -8.34 -13.56 25.49
N GLY A 53 -8.38 -14.65 24.71
CA GLY A 53 -9.60 -15.42 24.48
C GLY A 53 -10.60 -14.81 23.50
N SER A 54 -10.26 -13.70 22.82
CA SER A 54 -11.14 -13.10 21.80
C SER A 54 -11.45 -14.10 20.69
N LYS A 55 -12.74 -14.33 20.42
CA LYS A 55 -13.19 -15.14 19.29
C LYS A 55 -13.16 -14.33 17.99
N LYS A 56 -12.98 -15.02 16.86
CA LYS A 56 -13.12 -14.41 15.53
C LYS A 56 -14.49 -13.70 15.43
N PRO A 57 -14.53 -12.45 14.97
CA PRO A 57 -15.78 -11.70 14.86
C PRO A 57 -16.76 -12.40 13.91
N LYS A 58 -18.03 -12.52 14.32
CA LYS A 58 -19.12 -13.00 13.46
C LYS A 58 -19.38 -12.00 12.32
N LEU A 59 -20.06 -12.45 11.26
CA LEU A 59 -20.41 -11.61 10.10
C LEU A 59 -21.11 -10.31 10.54
N VAL A 60 -22.18 -10.42 11.33
CA VAL A 60 -22.85 -9.28 11.96
C VAL A 60 -22.20 -9.07 13.34
N SER A 61 -21.20 -8.21 13.38
CA SER A 61 -20.52 -7.81 14.62
C SER A 61 -20.13 -6.34 14.55
N LEU A 62 -20.01 -5.69 15.71
CA LEU A 62 -19.55 -4.30 15.79
C LEU A 62 -18.24 -4.11 15.02
N THR A 63 -17.30 -5.05 15.11
CA THR A 63 -16.06 -5.02 14.33
C THR A 63 -16.29 -4.89 12.83
N ASN A 64 -17.18 -5.71 12.24
CA ASN A 64 -17.44 -5.62 10.81
C ASN A 64 -18.23 -4.36 10.43
N ILE A 65 -19.14 -3.88 11.30
CA ILE A 65 -19.82 -2.60 11.08
C ILE A 65 -18.80 -1.45 11.03
N LEU A 66 -17.87 -1.42 11.99
CA LEU A 66 -16.79 -0.43 12.00
C LEU A 66 -15.92 -0.52 10.75
N LEU A 67 -15.60 -1.72 10.26
CA LEU A 67 -14.86 -1.89 9.00
C LEU A 67 -15.65 -1.41 7.79
N ILE A 68 -16.97 -1.62 7.75
CA ILE A 68 -17.84 -1.07 6.69
C ILE A 68 -17.78 0.45 6.71
N LEU A 69 -17.89 1.08 7.88
CA LEU A 69 -17.77 2.54 8.03
C LEU A 69 -16.42 3.04 7.54
N VAL A 70 -15.32 2.37 7.90
CA VAL A 70 -13.97 2.71 7.43
C VAL A 70 -13.89 2.60 5.90
N VAL A 71 -14.38 1.51 5.32
CA VAL A 71 -14.37 1.32 3.85
C VAL A 71 -15.17 2.40 3.14
N LEU A 72 -16.38 2.72 3.60
CA LEU A 72 -17.19 3.77 3.00
C LEU A 72 -16.50 5.14 3.10
N THR A 73 -15.94 5.46 4.27
CA THR A 73 -15.25 6.74 4.51
C THR A 73 -14.04 6.91 3.60
N VAL A 74 -13.17 5.89 3.55
CA VAL A 74 -11.98 5.90 2.69
C VAL A 74 -12.38 5.96 1.22
N SER A 75 -13.51 5.32 0.86
CA SER A 75 -13.92 5.26 -0.53
C SER A 75 -14.46 6.58 -1.04
N ILE A 76 -15.34 7.22 -0.27
CA ILE A 76 -15.88 8.56 -0.54
C ILE A 76 -14.74 9.58 -0.59
N TYR A 77 -13.83 9.52 0.37
CA TYR A 77 -12.68 10.42 0.41
C TYR A 77 -11.78 10.26 -0.81
N ALA A 78 -11.48 9.03 -1.26
CA ALA A 78 -10.63 8.87 -2.43
C ALA A 78 -11.34 9.22 -3.76
N SER A 79 -12.66 9.07 -3.83
CA SER A 79 -13.43 9.52 -5.00
C SER A 79 -13.57 11.04 -5.10
N SER A 80 -13.33 11.79 -4.01
CA SER A 80 -13.37 13.25 -4.00
C SER A 80 -12.05 13.91 -4.39
N ILE A 81 -11.09 13.15 -4.90
CA ILE A 81 -9.89 13.72 -5.53
C ILE A 81 -10.29 14.43 -6.82
N ASP A 82 -9.60 15.54 -7.12
CA ASP A 82 -9.86 16.27 -8.35
C ASP A 82 -9.56 15.41 -9.59
N VAL A 83 -10.37 15.63 -10.64
CA VAL A 83 -10.22 14.92 -11.91
C VAL A 83 -9.23 15.65 -12.80
N PHE A 84 -8.02 15.09 -12.94
CA PHE A 84 -6.97 15.61 -13.82
C PHE A 84 -6.13 14.48 -14.43
N ALA A 85 -5.39 14.81 -15.49
CA ALA A 85 -4.42 13.93 -16.17
C ALA A 85 -4.89 12.46 -16.35
N ASP A 86 -4.29 11.50 -15.64
CA ASP A 86 -4.59 10.07 -15.81
C ASP A 86 -6.05 9.74 -15.46
N THR A 87 -6.63 10.35 -14.41
CA THR A 87 -8.05 10.15 -14.03
C THR A 87 -8.97 10.55 -15.18
N LYS A 88 -8.70 11.71 -15.82
CA LYS A 88 -9.49 12.19 -16.95
C LYS A 88 -9.42 11.22 -18.13
N ASN A 89 -8.24 10.72 -18.46
CA ASN A 89 -8.07 9.72 -19.52
C ASN A 89 -8.89 8.44 -19.24
N TYR A 90 -8.96 7.99 -17.98
CA TYR A 90 -9.78 6.82 -17.63
C TYR A 90 -11.28 7.11 -17.76
N LEU A 91 -11.74 8.31 -17.39
CA LEU A 91 -13.13 8.71 -17.54
C LEU A 91 -13.52 8.86 -19.02
N ASP A 92 -12.67 9.46 -19.85
CA ASP A 92 -12.90 9.57 -21.31
C ASP A 92 -13.06 8.19 -21.97
N VAL A 93 -12.23 7.21 -21.55
CA VAL A 93 -12.38 5.82 -22.00
C VAL A 93 -13.67 5.21 -21.46
N TYR A 94 -13.97 5.40 -20.18
CA TYR A 94 -15.16 4.88 -19.53
C TYR A 94 -16.46 5.37 -20.21
N GLN A 95 -16.56 6.65 -20.57
CA GLN A 95 -17.73 7.20 -21.29
C GLN A 95 -17.95 6.60 -22.68
N THR A 96 -16.91 6.06 -23.31
CA THR A 96 -16.96 5.57 -24.70
C THR A 96 -16.89 4.04 -24.81
N ILE A 97 -16.78 3.33 -23.68
CA ILE A 97 -16.47 1.90 -23.64
C ILE A 97 -17.64 1.02 -24.12
N ASP A 98 -18.88 1.48 -23.95
CA ASP A 98 -20.08 0.73 -24.34
C ASP A 98 -20.29 0.71 -25.86
N ASN A 99 -19.97 1.83 -26.53
CA ASN A 99 -20.18 1.98 -27.98
C ASN A 99 -19.13 1.26 -28.83
N LYS A 100 -17.93 1.04 -28.29
CA LYS A 100 -16.80 0.43 -29.01
C LYS A 100 -16.49 -0.98 -28.50
N GLY A 101 -16.99 -1.40 -27.34
CA GLY A 101 -16.53 -2.62 -26.69
C GLY A 101 -15.10 -2.50 -26.13
N ILE A 102 -14.72 -3.42 -25.24
CA ILE A 102 -13.45 -3.35 -24.49
C ILE A 102 -12.23 -3.46 -25.44
N PHE A 103 -12.32 -4.29 -26.48
CA PHE A 103 -11.18 -4.60 -27.35
C PHE A 103 -11.03 -3.68 -28.57
N ASP A 104 -12.09 -2.95 -28.96
CA ASP A 104 -12.02 -2.03 -30.10
C ASP A 104 -11.77 -0.57 -29.69
N ASN A 105 -11.53 -0.32 -28.40
CA ASN A 105 -11.03 0.97 -27.92
C ASN A 105 -9.52 1.09 -28.23
N GLU A 106 -9.11 2.15 -28.94
CA GLU A 106 -7.71 2.39 -29.34
C GLU A 106 -6.74 2.38 -28.14
N TYR A 107 -7.16 2.89 -26.98
CA TYR A 107 -6.34 2.87 -25.76
C TYR A 107 -6.07 1.45 -25.24
N VAL A 108 -6.99 0.51 -25.48
CA VAL A 108 -6.87 -0.89 -25.08
C VAL A 108 -6.15 -1.68 -26.17
N ARG A 109 -6.41 -1.41 -27.45
CA ARG A 109 -5.77 -2.13 -28.56
C ARG A 109 -4.26 -1.95 -28.59
N ASP A 110 -3.79 -0.75 -28.25
CA ASP A 110 -2.37 -0.43 -28.22
C ASP A 110 -1.69 -0.86 -26.91
N ARG A 111 -2.44 -1.36 -25.93
CA ARG A 111 -1.94 -1.71 -24.59
C ARG A 111 -2.41 -3.10 -24.16
N PHE A 112 -1.47 -3.97 -23.83
CA PHE A 112 -1.74 -5.33 -23.31
C PHE A 112 -2.60 -5.39 -22.01
N GLU A 113 -2.93 -4.25 -21.42
CA GLU A 113 -3.50 -4.09 -20.08
C GLU A 113 -5.03 -3.95 -20.13
N PHE A 114 -5.78 -5.02 -20.39
CA PHE A 114 -7.24 -4.99 -20.60
C PHE A 114 -8.08 -5.10 -19.31
N VAL A 115 -7.53 -5.67 -18.22
CA VAL A 115 -8.29 -5.95 -16.99
C VAL A 115 -8.94 -4.71 -16.35
N PRO A 116 -8.27 -3.54 -16.26
CA PRO A 116 -8.87 -2.34 -15.68
C PRO A 116 -10.05 -1.87 -16.52
N PHE A 117 -9.96 -1.97 -17.85
CA PHE A 117 -11.04 -1.59 -18.75
C PHE A 117 -12.21 -2.57 -18.72
N ALA A 118 -11.95 -3.87 -18.57
CA ALA A 118 -13.01 -4.85 -18.34
C ALA A 118 -13.77 -4.57 -17.02
N PHE A 119 -13.04 -4.14 -15.99
CA PHE A 119 -13.63 -3.74 -14.73
C PHE A 119 -14.47 -2.45 -14.86
N LEU A 120 -13.95 -1.44 -15.56
CA LEU A 120 -14.67 -0.19 -15.86
C LEU A 120 -15.92 -0.43 -16.72
N TYR A 121 -15.86 -1.33 -17.70
CA TYR A 121 -17.00 -1.70 -18.54
C TYR A 121 -18.16 -2.28 -17.71
N LEU A 122 -17.87 -3.16 -16.77
CA LEU A 122 -18.88 -3.71 -15.87
C LEU A 122 -19.55 -2.59 -15.04
N ILE A 123 -18.75 -1.66 -14.52
CA ILE A 123 -19.29 -0.51 -13.78
C ILE A 123 -20.16 0.35 -14.69
N HIS A 124 -19.73 0.59 -15.94
CA HIS A 124 -20.48 1.40 -16.91
C HIS A 124 -21.90 0.88 -17.10
N ILE A 125 -22.04 -0.42 -17.33
CA ILE A 125 -23.34 -1.08 -17.48
C ILE A 125 -24.21 -0.90 -16.22
N LEU A 126 -23.62 -1.04 -15.03
CA LEU A 126 -24.35 -0.96 -13.76
C LEU A 126 -24.81 0.45 -13.39
N THR A 127 -24.17 1.48 -13.95
CA THR A 127 -24.30 2.88 -13.51
C THR A 127 -24.71 3.82 -14.63
N ASN A 128 -25.00 3.28 -15.81
CA ASN A 128 -25.40 4.02 -17.00
C ASN A 128 -24.41 5.17 -17.35
N GLY A 129 -23.10 4.90 -17.20
CA GLY A 129 -22.04 5.83 -17.57
C GLY A 129 -21.78 7.00 -16.62
N SER A 130 -22.28 6.98 -15.38
CA SER A 130 -21.98 8.02 -14.41
C SER A 130 -20.50 8.00 -13.96
N GLU A 131 -19.80 9.11 -14.18
CA GLU A 131 -18.38 9.27 -13.79
C GLU A 131 -18.17 9.19 -12.28
N TYR A 132 -19.06 9.81 -11.51
CA TYR A 132 -18.98 9.76 -10.05
C TYR A 132 -19.09 8.31 -9.55
N TRP A 133 -20.11 7.58 -10.02
CA TRP A 133 -20.28 6.19 -9.64
C TRP A 133 -19.12 5.31 -10.11
N CYS A 134 -18.47 5.64 -11.23
CA CYS A 134 -17.25 5.00 -11.69
C CYS A 134 -16.12 5.11 -10.65
N LEU A 135 -15.78 6.34 -10.24
CA LEU A 135 -14.73 6.61 -9.27
C LEU A 135 -15.05 5.98 -7.91
N LEU A 136 -16.28 6.14 -7.44
CA LEU A 136 -16.73 5.62 -6.16
C LEU A 136 -16.72 4.09 -6.13
N LEU A 137 -17.28 3.40 -7.14
CA LEU A 137 -17.34 1.93 -7.15
C LEU A 137 -15.97 1.29 -7.38
N PHE A 138 -15.09 1.94 -8.15
CA PHE A 138 -13.69 1.54 -8.24
C PHE A 138 -13.03 1.60 -6.87
N SER A 139 -13.13 2.75 -6.21
CA SER A 139 -12.60 2.98 -4.86
C SER A 139 -13.19 1.99 -3.83
N LEU A 140 -14.50 1.78 -3.85
CA LEU A 140 -15.22 0.87 -2.96
C LEU A 140 -14.74 -0.58 -3.14
N SER A 141 -14.57 -1.02 -4.38
CA SER A 141 -14.12 -2.39 -4.68
C SER A 141 -12.70 -2.64 -4.17
N ILE A 142 -11.81 -1.68 -4.42
CA ILE A 142 -10.43 -1.72 -3.94
C ILE A 142 -10.38 -1.74 -2.41
N ASN A 143 -11.06 -0.81 -1.74
CA ASN A 143 -11.03 -0.70 -0.28
C ASN A 143 -11.69 -1.90 0.40
N THR A 144 -12.73 -2.48 -0.22
CA THR A 144 -13.36 -3.71 0.25
C THR A 144 -12.41 -4.90 0.16
N LEU A 145 -11.73 -5.09 -0.97
CA LEU A 145 -10.74 -6.15 -1.15
C LEU A 145 -9.58 -6.03 -0.15
N VAL A 146 -9.03 -4.83 0.01
CA VAL A 146 -7.93 -4.55 0.95
C VAL A 146 -8.36 -4.82 2.40
N THR A 147 -9.53 -4.33 2.80
CA THR A 147 -10.01 -4.39 4.20
C THR A 147 -10.55 -5.75 4.59
N PHE A 148 -11.43 -6.35 3.78
CA PHE A 148 -12.11 -7.58 4.16
C PHE A 148 -11.38 -8.84 3.74
N PHE A 149 -10.55 -8.77 2.71
CA PHE A 149 -9.89 -9.95 2.17
C PHE A 149 -8.38 -9.94 2.44
N ILE A 150 -7.64 -9.01 1.84
CA ILE A 150 -6.17 -9.01 1.87
C ILE A 150 -5.66 -8.89 3.30
N SER A 151 -6.05 -7.84 4.02
CA SER A 151 -5.52 -7.58 5.37
C SER A 151 -5.82 -8.71 6.36
N LYS A 152 -7.05 -9.24 6.36
CA LYS A 152 -7.45 -10.38 7.20
C LYS A 152 -6.67 -11.64 6.86
N LYS A 153 -6.44 -11.93 5.58
CA LYS A 153 -5.62 -13.08 5.13
C LYS A 153 -4.14 -12.91 5.40
N PHE A 154 -3.65 -11.67 5.48
CA PHE A 154 -2.30 -11.40 5.96
C PHE A 154 -2.18 -11.63 7.47
N SER A 155 -3.14 -11.22 8.28
CA SER A 155 -3.19 -11.59 9.71
C SER A 155 -4.60 -11.48 10.28
N ASP A 156 -5.12 -12.57 10.83
CA ASP A 156 -6.42 -12.57 11.50
C ASP A 156 -6.46 -11.66 12.76
N ARG A 157 -5.30 -11.36 13.36
CA ARG A 157 -5.18 -10.62 14.63
C ARG A 157 -4.67 -9.19 14.50
N TYR A 158 -3.85 -8.92 13.48
CA TYR A 158 -3.19 -7.62 13.30
C TYR A 158 -3.63 -6.89 12.03
N TYR A 159 -4.68 -7.36 11.34
CA TYR A 159 -5.21 -6.66 10.16
C TYR A 159 -5.58 -5.19 10.40
N PRO A 160 -6.17 -4.77 11.55
CA PRO A 160 -6.45 -3.35 11.77
C PRO A 160 -5.18 -2.51 11.81
N THR A 161 -4.10 -3.01 12.39
CA THR A 161 -2.80 -2.34 12.38
C THR A 161 -2.23 -2.18 10.97
N PHE A 162 -2.36 -3.20 10.11
CA PHE A 162 -1.97 -3.08 8.71
C PHE A 162 -2.78 -2.00 8.00
N LEU A 163 -4.10 -1.94 8.25
CA LEU A 163 -4.97 -0.92 7.67
C LEU A 163 -4.63 0.49 8.18
N ILE A 164 -4.27 0.66 9.46
CA ILE A 164 -3.78 1.95 9.97
C ILE A 164 -2.53 2.38 9.20
N LEU A 165 -1.56 1.49 9.00
CA LEU A 165 -0.33 1.80 8.26
C LEU A 165 -0.59 2.11 6.77
N VAL A 166 -1.50 1.37 6.15
CA VAL A 166 -1.87 1.58 4.74
C VAL A 166 -2.66 2.88 4.56
N PHE A 167 -3.72 3.08 5.33
CA PHE A 167 -4.57 4.28 5.22
C PHE A 167 -3.91 5.55 5.79
N SER A 168 -2.87 5.46 6.60
CA SER A 168 -2.07 6.65 6.95
C SER A 168 -1.11 7.08 5.85
N THR A 169 -1.13 6.40 4.70
CA THR A 169 -0.28 6.75 3.58
C THR A 169 -1.03 7.56 2.54
N PHE A 170 -0.59 8.80 2.28
CA PHE A 170 -1.19 9.68 1.28
C PHE A 170 -1.37 9.01 -0.10
N PHE A 171 -0.32 8.32 -0.58
CA PHE A 171 -0.33 7.63 -1.87
C PHE A 171 -1.40 6.54 -1.98
N TYR A 172 -1.90 6.02 -0.86
CA TYR A 172 -3.02 5.08 -0.88
C TYR A 172 -4.28 5.71 -1.49
N TYR A 173 -4.53 6.99 -1.24
CA TYR A 173 -5.71 7.72 -1.72
C TYR A 173 -5.60 8.16 -3.18
N SER A 174 -4.40 8.07 -3.77
CA SER A 174 -4.16 8.32 -5.20
C SER A 174 -4.64 7.19 -6.14
N HIS A 175 -5.39 6.22 -5.62
CA HIS A 175 -5.71 5.00 -6.37
C HIS A 175 -6.64 5.21 -7.55
N VAL A 176 -7.53 6.21 -7.49
CA VAL A 176 -8.37 6.58 -8.64
C VAL A 176 -7.57 7.36 -9.70
N PHE A 177 -6.45 8.00 -9.31
CA PHE A 177 -5.51 8.59 -10.26
C PHE A 177 -4.64 7.54 -10.95
N TYR A 178 -4.16 6.54 -10.19
CA TYR A 178 -3.33 5.44 -10.70
C TYR A 178 -4.11 4.12 -10.84
N MET A 179 -5.33 4.14 -11.40
CA MET A 179 -6.24 2.98 -11.41
C MET A 179 -5.58 1.66 -11.84
N ARG A 180 -4.87 1.67 -12.97
CA ARG A 180 -4.26 0.47 -13.56
C ARG A 180 -3.16 -0.10 -12.65
N GLN A 181 -2.24 0.76 -12.21
CA GLN A 181 -1.15 0.36 -11.32
C GLN A 181 -1.69 -0.10 -9.96
N PHE A 182 -2.63 0.65 -9.39
CA PHE A 182 -3.20 0.33 -8.09
C PHE A 182 -3.94 -1.00 -8.11
N LEU A 183 -4.81 -1.22 -9.10
CA LEU A 183 -5.52 -2.49 -9.28
C LEU A 183 -4.52 -3.65 -9.46
N SER A 184 -3.49 -3.47 -10.29
CA SER A 184 -2.44 -4.47 -10.48
C SER A 184 -1.74 -4.85 -9.17
N ILE A 185 -1.42 -3.88 -8.30
CA ILE A 185 -0.81 -4.13 -6.98
C ILE A 185 -1.79 -4.82 -6.01
N VAL A 186 -3.07 -4.45 -6.01
CA VAL A 186 -4.08 -5.14 -5.19
C VAL A 186 -4.20 -6.60 -5.61
N LEU A 187 -4.23 -6.89 -6.92
CA LEU A 187 -4.27 -8.24 -7.47
C LEU A 187 -2.97 -9.02 -7.19
N MET A 188 -1.82 -8.35 -7.19
CA MET A 188 -0.56 -8.94 -6.71
C MET A 188 -0.64 -9.34 -5.24
N LEU A 189 -1.16 -8.48 -4.37
CA LEU A 189 -1.34 -8.79 -2.95
C LEU A 189 -2.30 -9.98 -2.76
N MET A 190 -3.35 -10.09 -3.58
CA MET A 190 -4.22 -11.27 -3.65
C MET A 190 -3.42 -12.53 -4.04
N ALA A 191 -2.53 -12.45 -5.02
CA ALA A 191 -1.67 -13.57 -5.39
C ALA A 191 -0.79 -14.00 -4.19
N ILE A 192 -0.16 -13.05 -3.49
CA ILE A 192 0.67 -13.32 -2.31
C ILE A 192 -0.12 -14.05 -1.21
N VAL A 193 -1.39 -13.70 -0.99
CA VAL A 193 -2.27 -14.41 -0.05
C VAL A 193 -2.39 -15.90 -0.38
N TYR A 194 -2.44 -16.25 -1.66
CA TYR A 194 -2.61 -17.63 -2.13
C TYR A 194 -1.30 -18.38 -2.40
N LEU A 195 -0.15 -17.70 -2.34
CA LEU A 195 1.17 -18.25 -2.69
C LEU A 195 1.46 -19.59 -1.99
N GLU A 196 1.05 -19.75 -0.74
CA GLU A 196 1.29 -20.96 0.04
C GLU A 196 0.13 -21.95 0.00
N SER A 197 -1.11 -21.47 -0.11
CA SER A 197 -2.32 -22.27 0.08
C SER A 197 -2.87 -22.88 -1.21
N ASN A 198 -2.86 -22.15 -2.34
CA ASN A 198 -3.43 -22.63 -3.59
C ASN A 198 -2.67 -22.05 -4.80
N TRP A 199 -1.94 -22.93 -5.50
CA TRP A 199 -1.11 -22.55 -6.63
C TRP A 199 -1.91 -22.06 -7.85
N LEU A 200 -3.08 -22.65 -8.11
CA LEU A 200 -3.95 -22.23 -9.21
C LEU A 200 -4.48 -20.82 -8.97
N LEU A 201 -4.92 -20.53 -7.73
CA LEU A 201 -5.35 -19.18 -7.37
C LEU A 201 -4.20 -18.18 -7.40
N PHE A 202 -2.99 -18.58 -6.97
CA PHE A 202 -1.80 -17.74 -7.14
C PHE A 202 -1.55 -17.37 -8.61
N ILE A 203 -1.57 -18.35 -9.52
CA ILE A 203 -1.38 -18.10 -10.96
C ILE A 203 -2.49 -17.20 -11.50
N PHE A 204 -3.75 -17.51 -11.18
CA PHE A 204 -4.90 -16.73 -11.64
C PHE A 204 -4.79 -15.24 -11.26
N TRP A 205 -4.53 -14.95 -9.99
CA TRP A 205 -4.37 -13.57 -9.53
C TRP A 205 -3.11 -12.90 -10.10
N SER A 206 -2.03 -13.65 -10.30
CA SER A 206 -0.81 -13.16 -10.94
C SER A 206 -1.04 -12.76 -12.39
N CYS A 207 -1.78 -13.56 -13.16
CA CYS A 207 -2.16 -13.24 -14.52
C CYS A 207 -3.01 -11.97 -14.56
N LEU A 208 -4.05 -11.88 -13.72
CA LEU A 208 -4.88 -10.67 -13.65
C LEU A 208 -4.07 -9.42 -13.28
N ALA A 209 -3.09 -9.53 -12.38
CA ALA A 209 -2.20 -8.43 -12.03
C ALA A 209 -1.36 -7.97 -13.24
N LEU A 210 -0.77 -8.90 -13.99
CA LEU A 210 0.01 -8.61 -15.21
C LEU A 210 -0.81 -7.94 -16.29
N PHE A 211 -2.01 -8.47 -16.56
CA PHE A 211 -2.96 -7.89 -17.51
C PHE A 211 -3.64 -6.61 -16.99
N SER A 212 -3.37 -6.22 -15.74
CA SER A 212 -3.74 -4.90 -15.21
C SER A 212 -2.66 -3.86 -15.40
N HIS A 213 -1.41 -4.24 -15.11
CA HIS A 213 -0.25 -3.40 -15.38
C HIS A 213 1.04 -4.21 -15.36
N PHE A 214 1.91 -4.03 -16.36
CA PHE A 214 3.14 -4.83 -16.48
C PHE A 214 4.16 -4.59 -15.35
N SER A 215 4.07 -3.48 -14.62
CA SER A 215 4.98 -3.19 -13.49
C SER A 215 4.97 -4.26 -12.39
N THR A 216 3.94 -5.11 -12.33
CA THR A 216 3.88 -6.21 -11.39
C THR A 216 4.69 -7.44 -11.76
N ALA A 217 5.20 -7.52 -12.99
CA ALA A 217 5.94 -8.69 -13.47
C ALA A 217 7.13 -9.04 -12.57
N LEU A 218 7.87 -8.03 -12.12
CA LEU A 218 9.04 -8.25 -11.26
C LEU A 218 8.64 -8.80 -9.89
N TYR A 219 7.57 -8.30 -9.27
CA TYR A 219 7.06 -8.84 -8.01
C TYR A 219 6.55 -10.28 -8.15
N ILE A 220 5.87 -10.62 -9.27
CA ILE A 220 5.41 -11.99 -9.56
C ILE A 220 6.59 -12.92 -9.76
N ALA A 221 7.64 -12.47 -10.46
CA ALA A 221 8.84 -13.25 -10.67
C ALA A 221 9.51 -13.60 -9.33
N LEU A 222 9.62 -12.64 -8.41
CA LEU A 222 10.16 -12.87 -7.06
C LEU A 222 9.31 -13.86 -6.25
N CYS A 223 7.98 -13.75 -6.29
CA CYS A 223 7.07 -14.69 -5.64
C CYS A 223 7.21 -16.11 -6.21
N THR A 224 7.27 -16.22 -7.53
CA THR A 224 7.41 -17.49 -8.25
C THR A 224 8.76 -18.14 -7.95
N ALA A 225 9.86 -17.36 -8.01
CA ALA A 225 11.19 -17.82 -7.67
C ALA A 225 11.27 -18.32 -6.22
N SER A 226 10.64 -17.61 -5.28
CA SER A 226 10.54 -18.03 -3.88
C SER A 226 9.82 -19.38 -3.76
N LYS A 227 8.68 -19.56 -4.45
CA LYS A 227 7.94 -20.83 -4.43
C LYS A 227 8.73 -22.00 -5.04
N ILE A 228 9.39 -21.77 -6.17
CA ILE A 228 10.19 -22.77 -6.87
C ILE A 228 11.37 -23.19 -5.98
N PHE A 229 12.08 -22.22 -5.39
CA PHE A 229 13.20 -22.47 -4.46
C PHE A 229 12.79 -23.42 -3.32
N PHE A 230 11.65 -23.17 -2.67
CA PHE A 230 11.14 -24.04 -1.61
C PHE A 230 10.70 -25.42 -2.11
N SER A 231 10.13 -25.50 -3.32
CA SER A 231 9.71 -26.76 -3.93
C SER A 231 10.91 -27.66 -4.27
N ILE A 232 11.96 -27.08 -4.84
CA ILE A 232 13.24 -27.75 -5.14
C ILE A 232 13.90 -28.20 -3.84
N LYS A 233 14.01 -27.32 -2.84
CA LYS A 233 14.57 -27.63 -1.53
C LYS A 233 13.91 -28.84 -0.87
N LYS A 234 12.57 -28.93 -0.93
CA LYS A 234 11.81 -30.07 -0.38
C LYS A 234 12.14 -31.38 -1.11
N ARG A 235 12.34 -31.35 -2.43
CA ARG A 235 12.70 -32.52 -3.23
C ARG A 235 14.13 -33.00 -2.99
N ILE A 236 15.08 -32.08 -2.85
CA ILE A 236 16.51 -32.39 -2.70
C ILE A 236 16.90 -32.68 -1.23
N LYS A 237 15.96 -32.60 -0.27
CA LYS A 237 16.21 -32.80 1.18
C LYS A 237 17.43 -32.00 1.69
N ILE A 238 17.66 -30.80 1.17
CA ILE A 238 18.79 -29.96 1.59
C ILE A 238 18.57 -29.57 3.06
N LYS A 239 19.34 -30.18 3.97
CA LYS A 239 19.34 -29.79 5.39
C LYS A 239 19.87 -28.37 5.49
N HIS A 240 19.07 -27.49 6.08
CA HIS A 240 19.47 -26.11 6.29
C HIS A 240 20.47 -26.07 7.45
N HIS A 241 21.77 -25.93 7.15
CA HIS A 241 22.74 -25.62 8.18
C HIS A 241 22.56 -24.17 8.66
N LYS A 242 22.73 -23.94 9.97
CA LYS A 242 22.65 -22.60 10.60
C LYS A 242 23.58 -21.58 9.91
N ASN A 243 24.65 -22.01 9.24
CA ASN A 243 25.59 -21.15 8.51
C ASN A 243 25.01 -20.48 7.25
N ASN A 244 23.92 -20.95 6.65
CA ASN A 244 23.28 -20.25 5.52
C ASN A 244 22.59 -18.94 5.94
N LYS A 245 22.38 -18.71 7.23
CA LYS A 245 21.82 -17.46 7.75
C LYS A 245 22.83 -16.32 7.66
N VAL A 246 24.10 -16.61 7.92
CA VAL A 246 25.20 -15.65 7.79
C VAL A 246 25.33 -15.23 6.33
N PHE A 247 25.22 -16.16 5.38
CA PHE A 247 25.25 -15.84 3.95
C PHE A 247 24.07 -14.96 3.51
N PHE A 248 22.86 -15.20 4.02
CA PHE A 248 21.70 -14.35 3.76
C PHE A 248 21.87 -12.95 4.36
N TYR A 249 22.41 -12.82 5.58
CA TYR A 249 22.68 -11.51 6.18
C TYR A 249 23.84 -10.78 5.55
N ILE A 250 24.89 -11.49 5.10
CA ILE A 250 25.97 -10.92 4.29
C ILE A 250 25.40 -10.43 2.96
N PHE A 251 24.53 -11.21 2.31
CA PHE A 251 23.88 -10.81 1.07
C PHE A 251 22.94 -9.61 1.28
N LEU A 252 22.15 -9.59 2.36
CA LEU A 252 21.30 -8.47 2.74
C LEU A 252 22.13 -7.22 3.08
N GLY A 253 23.23 -7.39 3.80
CA GLY A 253 24.16 -6.32 4.15
C GLY A 253 24.91 -5.79 2.92
N PHE A 254 25.28 -6.67 1.99
CA PHE A 254 25.87 -6.31 0.71
C PHE A 254 24.88 -5.55 -0.18
N ILE A 255 23.61 -5.99 -0.22
CA ILE A 255 22.51 -5.27 -0.87
C ILE A 255 22.33 -3.90 -0.23
N LEU A 256 22.27 -3.81 1.10
CA LEU A 256 22.12 -2.56 1.82
C LEU A 256 23.30 -1.62 1.53
N PHE A 257 24.52 -2.15 1.51
CA PHE A 257 25.73 -1.41 1.15
C PHE A 257 25.67 -0.90 -0.29
N ILE A 258 25.23 -1.72 -1.25
CA ILE A 258 25.03 -1.29 -2.64
C ILE A 258 23.99 -0.18 -2.70
N VAL A 259 22.86 -0.32 -2.01
CA VAL A 259 21.79 0.70 -1.98
C VAL A 259 22.32 2.02 -1.38
N LEU A 260 23.05 1.95 -0.27
CA LEU A 260 23.66 3.12 0.36
C LEU A 260 24.75 3.75 -0.51
N PHE A 261 25.61 2.94 -1.11
CA PHE A 261 26.66 3.39 -2.01
C PHE A 261 26.07 4.08 -3.25
N LEU A 262 25.08 3.47 -3.89
CA LEU A 262 24.35 4.08 -5.01
C LEU A 262 23.66 5.37 -4.58
N GLY A 263 23.00 5.39 -3.42
CA GLY A 263 22.37 6.58 -2.86
C GLY A 263 23.35 7.72 -2.55
N ILE A 264 24.55 7.41 -2.06
CA ILE A 264 25.61 8.40 -1.81
C ILE A 264 26.19 8.91 -3.12
N GLN A 265 26.57 8.02 -4.04
CA GLN A 265 27.14 8.37 -5.35
C GLN A 265 26.21 9.30 -6.14
N THR A 266 24.92 9.03 -6.03
CA THR A 266 23.86 9.86 -6.56
C THR A 266 23.83 11.25 -5.98
N TYR A 267 23.81 11.34 -4.64
CA TYR A 267 23.72 12.63 -3.97
C TYR A 267 24.93 13.50 -4.31
N SER A 268 26.10 12.87 -4.43
CA SER A 268 27.35 13.54 -4.80
C SER A 268 27.51 13.82 -6.30
N ASN A 269 26.95 13.00 -7.18
CA ASN A 269 27.17 13.09 -8.63
C ASN A 269 26.00 12.49 -9.43
N PRO A 270 24.85 13.18 -9.49
CA PRO A 270 23.65 12.67 -10.16
C PRO A 270 23.89 12.43 -11.66
N LYS A 271 24.76 13.22 -12.30
CA LYS A 271 25.14 13.11 -13.73
C LYS A 271 25.78 11.77 -14.11
N ALA A 272 26.59 11.18 -13.22
CA ALA A 272 27.25 9.90 -13.50
C ALA A 272 26.23 8.75 -13.60
N ILE A 273 25.20 8.74 -12.76
CA ILE A 273 24.16 7.70 -12.81
C ILE A 273 23.23 7.90 -14.00
N TYR A 274 22.96 9.14 -14.38
CA TYR A 274 22.23 9.43 -15.61
C TYR A 274 22.92 8.85 -16.85
N SER A 275 24.26 8.92 -16.92
CA SER A 275 25.04 8.26 -17.97
C SER A 275 24.84 6.73 -17.97
N TYR A 276 24.92 6.07 -16.81
CA TYR A 276 24.72 4.61 -16.73
C TYR A 276 23.31 4.18 -17.10
N VAL A 277 22.30 4.93 -16.66
CA VAL A 277 20.89 4.67 -16.98
C VAL A 277 20.64 4.90 -18.47
N SER A 278 21.20 5.95 -19.07
CA SER A 278 21.12 6.18 -20.53
C SER A 278 21.73 5.00 -21.31
N SER A 279 22.89 4.50 -20.89
CA SER A 279 23.52 3.35 -21.54
C SER A 279 22.68 2.08 -21.45
N ILE A 280 21.96 1.85 -20.35
CA ILE A 280 21.04 0.69 -20.21
C ILE A 280 19.77 0.89 -21.06
N LEU A 281 19.24 2.13 -21.10
CA LEU A 281 18.03 2.47 -21.86
C LEU A 281 18.26 2.44 -23.37
N GLU A 282 19.48 2.64 -23.86
CA GLU A 282 19.85 2.48 -25.28
C GLU A 282 19.64 1.05 -25.79
N PHE A 283 19.66 0.05 -24.91
CA PHE A 283 19.37 -1.34 -25.26
C PHE A 283 17.87 -1.68 -25.26
N LEU A 284 16.99 -0.74 -24.90
CA LEU A 284 15.55 -0.97 -24.95
C LEU A 284 15.02 -0.75 -26.39
N PRO A 285 14.15 -1.65 -26.88
CA PRO A 285 13.70 -1.64 -28.29
C PRO A 285 12.83 -0.41 -28.66
N HIS A 286 12.33 0.35 -27.68
CA HIS A 286 11.51 1.54 -27.92
C HIS A 286 12.32 2.83 -27.78
N LYS A 287 12.83 3.31 -28.91
CA LYS A 287 13.61 4.55 -29.02
C LYS A 287 12.89 5.79 -28.44
N SER A 288 11.57 5.87 -28.57
CA SER A 288 10.72 6.95 -28.03
C SER A 288 10.56 6.93 -26.51
N LEU A 289 10.55 5.73 -25.92
CA LEU A 289 10.55 5.56 -24.47
C LEU A 289 11.90 5.97 -23.91
N SER A 290 13.00 5.56 -24.56
CA SER A 290 14.37 5.94 -24.17
C SER A 290 14.56 7.46 -24.17
N THR A 291 14.14 8.17 -25.22
CA THR A 291 14.21 9.64 -25.26
C THR A 291 13.30 10.32 -24.25
N SER A 292 12.03 9.90 -24.09
CA SER A 292 11.13 10.49 -23.08
C SER A 292 11.68 10.35 -21.64
N ILE A 293 12.31 9.21 -21.37
CA ILE A 293 12.95 8.95 -20.09
C ILE A 293 14.22 9.80 -19.96
N GLN A 294 15.07 9.83 -20.98
CA GLN A 294 16.28 10.64 -21.00
C GLN A 294 15.95 12.12 -20.81
N ASP A 295 14.93 12.66 -21.47
CA ASP A 295 14.49 14.06 -21.36
C ASP A 295 14.07 14.42 -19.94
N ARG A 296 13.22 13.60 -19.30
CA ARG A 296 12.81 13.79 -17.89
C ARG A 296 13.99 13.71 -16.92
N VAL A 297 14.91 12.80 -17.22
CA VAL A 297 16.13 12.57 -16.46
C VAL A 297 17.10 13.75 -16.59
N THR A 298 17.21 14.37 -17.77
CA THR A 298 18.06 15.56 -18.00
C THR A 298 17.44 16.87 -17.51
N ILE A 299 16.11 16.99 -17.49
CA ILE A 299 15.43 18.25 -17.19
C ILE A 299 15.14 18.45 -15.69
N TYR A 300 15.17 17.40 -14.87
CA TYR A 300 14.97 17.44 -13.40
C TYR A 300 14.08 18.60 -12.89
N ASP A 301 12.76 18.44 -13.00
CA ASP A 301 11.77 19.46 -12.62
C ASP A 301 11.55 19.59 -11.10
N GLY A 302 12.25 18.82 -10.26
CA GLY A 302 12.16 18.91 -8.79
C GLY A 302 10.80 18.52 -8.17
N ARG A 303 9.74 18.38 -8.97
CA ARG A 303 8.37 18.03 -8.58
C ARG A 303 8.31 16.67 -7.87
N ASP A 304 9.04 15.69 -8.39
CA ASP A 304 9.11 14.34 -7.79
C ASP A 304 9.94 14.33 -6.50
N THR A 305 10.94 15.19 -6.39
CA THR A 305 11.78 15.32 -5.21
C THR A 305 11.01 15.92 -4.06
N ALA A 306 10.22 16.99 -4.28
CA ALA A 306 9.37 17.62 -3.25
C ALA A 306 8.39 16.62 -2.61
N LEU A 307 7.72 15.80 -3.43
CA LEU A 307 6.84 14.70 -3.00
C LEU A 307 7.60 13.58 -2.26
N PHE A 308 8.88 13.37 -2.57
CA PHE A 308 9.73 12.46 -1.83
C PHE A 308 10.32 13.06 -0.56
N THR A 309 10.63 14.36 -0.46
CA THR A 309 11.23 15.01 0.73
C THR A 309 10.36 14.94 1.99
N LEU A 310 9.08 14.58 1.85
CA LEU A 310 8.17 14.21 2.95
C LEU A 310 8.54 12.85 3.63
N THR A 311 9.81 12.45 3.58
CA THR A 311 10.31 11.06 3.69
C THR A 311 10.67 10.57 5.09
N ILE A 312 10.76 11.41 6.12
CA ILE A 312 11.30 10.95 7.42
C ILE A 312 10.47 9.77 7.98
N PHE A 313 9.15 9.79 7.75
CA PHE A 313 8.23 8.73 8.15
C PHE A 313 8.34 7.45 7.32
N ARG A 314 8.71 7.58 6.04
CA ARG A 314 9.07 6.43 5.18
C ARG A 314 10.40 5.82 5.60
N VAL A 315 11.38 6.64 5.97
CA VAL A 315 12.66 6.16 6.53
C VAL A 315 12.40 5.40 7.84
N ILE A 316 11.48 5.87 8.69
CA ILE A 316 11.04 5.14 9.89
C ILE A 316 10.41 3.79 9.50
N ALA A 317 9.50 3.75 8.52
CA ALA A 317 8.88 2.50 8.08
C ALA A 317 9.91 1.52 7.50
N ILE A 318 10.83 2.00 6.65
CA ILE A 318 11.97 1.25 6.12
C ILE A 318 12.81 0.69 7.27
N PHE A 319 13.21 1.54 8.22
CA PHE A 319 14.00 1.12 9.37
C PHE A 319 13.29 0.05 10.19
N CYS A 320 12.00 0.25 10.52
CA CYS A 320 11.21 -0.72 11.27
C CYS A 320 11.13 -2.08 10.55
N ILE A 321 10.83 -2.09 9.24
CA ILE A 321 10.77 -3.33 8.45
C ILE A 321 12.15 -3.98 8.35
N GLY A 322 13.21 -3.21 8.15
CA GLY A 322 14.59 -3.72 8.15
C GLY A 322 15.00 -4.36 9.49
N VAL A 323 14.63 -3.73 10.60
CA VAL A 323 14.81 -4.31 11.95
C VAL A 323 13.97 -5.58 12.10
N PHE A 324 12.74 -5.61 11.57
CA PHE A 324 11.94 -6.84 11.59
C PHE A 324 12.57 -7.94 10.79
N MET A 325 13.12 -7.70 9.60
CA MET A 325 13.86 -8.70 8.83
C MET A 325 15.09 -9.20 9.60
N ALA A 326 15.86 -8.30 10.22
CA ALA A 326 17.03 -8.66 11.01
C ALA A 326 16.69 -9.52 12.24
N ILE A 327 15.62 -9.17 12.97
CA ILE A 327 15.11 -9.93 14.11
C ILE A 327 14.41 -11.22 13.63
N ALA A 328 13.78 -11.20 12.46
CA ALA A 328 13.05 -12.33 11.88
C ALA A 328 13.96 -13.41 11.29
N GLY A 329 15.20 -13.11 10.87
CA GLY A 329 16.09 -14.14 10.33
C GLY A 329 16.51 -15.23 11.35
N TYR A 330 16.05 -15.15 12.60
CA TYR A 330 16.05 -16.26 13.56
C TYR A 330 15.00 -17.36 13.29
N LYS A 331 14.06 -17.17 12.34
CA LYS A 331 12.84 -17.98 12.18
C LYS A 331 12.89 -19.07 11.09
N LYS A 332 11.76 -19.78 10.94
CA LYS A 332 11.44 -20.70 9.84
C LYS A 332 10.94 -19.85 8.65
N LEU A 333 11.78 -19.71 7.62
CA LEU A 333 11.44 -18.98 6.41
C LEU A 333 10.35 -19.74 5.63
N THR A 334 9.30 -19.05 5.20
CA THR A 334 8.25 -19.57 4.31
C THR A 334 8.32 -18.88 2.93
N PRO A 335 7.72 -19.44 1.86
CA PRO A 335 7.68 -18.79 0.55
C PRO A 335 7.10 -17.37 0.60
N LYS A 336 6.03 -17.15 1.38
CA LYS A 336 5.40 -15.83 1.54
C LYS A 336 6.33 -14.85 2.23
N LEU A 337 6.95 -15.23 3.34
CA LEU A 337 7.88 -14.36 4.07
C LEU A 337 9.10 -14.02 3.21
N LEU A 338 9.68 -14.99 2.51
CA LEU A 338 10.79 -14.73 1.58
C LEU A 338 10.38 -13.78 0.44
N SER A 339 9.16 -13.94 -0.09
CA SER A 339 8.66 -13.06 -1.15
C SER A 339 8.50 -11.63 -0.64
N LEU A 340 7.98 -11.44 0.57
CA LEU A 340 7.85 -10.12 1.19
C LEU A 340 9.21 -9.49 1.50
N ASP A 341 10.18 -10.27 1.96
CA ASP A 341 11.57 -9.83 2.18
C ASP A 341 12.20 -9.35 0.86
N LEU A 342 12.04 -10.12 -0.23
CA LEU A 342 12.55 -9.76 -1.56
C LEU A 342 11.83 -8.54 -2.15
N ILE A 343 10.51 -8.45 -1.98
CA ILE A 343 9.72 -7.29 -2.41
C ILE A 343 10.15 -6.03 -1.64
N TYR A 344 10.41 -6.14 -0.34
CA TYR A 344 10.95 -5.06 0.46
C TYR A 344 12.31 -4.60 -0.06
N ILE A 345 13.24 -5.52 -0.30
CA ILE A 345 14.55 -5.22 -0.88
C ILE A 345 14.41 -4.50 -2.22
N LEU A 346 13.57 -5.04 -3.12
CA LEU A 346 13.31 -4.42 -4.41
C LEU A 346 12.73 -3.02 -4.26
N SER A 347 11.83 -2.82 -3.30
CA SER A 347 11.24 -1.52 -2.99
C SER A 347 12.29 -0.51 -2.55
N LEU A 348 13.29 -0.93 -1.75
CA LEU A 348 14.42 -0.06 -1.38
C LEU A 348 15.23 0.36 -2.60
N PHE A 349 15.51 -0.59 -3.51
CA PHE A 349 16.19 -0.27 -4.76
C PHE A 349 15.39 0.71 -5.62
N GLN A 350 14.07 0.53 -5.72
CA GLN A 350 13.21 1.44 -6.48
C GLN A 350 13.14 2.83 -5.85
N ILE A 351 13.02 2.93 -4.52
CA ILE A 351 13.02 4.21 -3.81
C ILE A 351 14.36 4.92 -3.98
N ALA A 352 15.47 4.20 -3.81
CA ALA A 352 16.78 4.74 -4.10
C ALA A 352 16.80 5.24 -5.55
N PHE A 353 16.47 4.39 -6.52
CA PHE A 353 16.45 4.77 -7.93
C PHE A 353 15.62 6.04 -8.20
N ILE A 354 14.43 6.19 -7.60
CA ILE A 354 13.61 7.41 -7.76
C ILE A 354 14.28 8.64 -7.15
N LEU A 355 14.78 8.54 -5.91
CA LEU A 355 15.52 9.62 -5.26
C LEU A 355 16.72 10.07 -6.09
N VAL A 356 17.28 9.13 -6.85
CA VAL A 356 18.50 9.30 -7.62
C VAL A 356 18.25 9.90 -8.98
N THR A 357 17.21 9.43 -9.64
CA THR A 357 16.98 9.74 -11.04
C THR A 357 15.85 10.73 -11.26
N GLY A 358 15.03 10.98 -10.24
CA GLY A 358 13.70 11.58 -10.42
C GLY A 358 12.78 10.70 -11.29
N PHE A 359 13.15 9.44 -11.53
CA PHE A 359 12.43 8.58 -12.46
C PHE A 359 11.09 8.12 -11.89
N ASN A 360 10.15 7.87 -12.78
CA ASN A 360 8.75 7.54 -12.59
C ASN A 360 8.39 6.86 -11.24
N GLN A 361 7.68 7.61 -10.37
CA GLN A 361 7.17 7.15 -9.08
C GLN A 361 6.30 5.88 -9.16
N ARG A 362 5.73 5.59 -10.34
CA ARG A 362 4.91 4.41 -10.60
C ARG A 362 5.67 3.09 -10.39
N LEU A 363 7.00 3.08 -10.44
CA LEU A 363 7.80 1.87 -10.17
C LEU A 363 7.78 1.46 -8.69
N ALA A 364 7.90 2.41 -7.77
CA ALA A 364 7.89 2.13 -6.33
C ALA A 364 6.48 2.12 -5.72
N PHE A 365 5.44 2.12 -6.56
CA PHE A 365 4.07 2.36 -6.10
C PHE A 365 3.55 1.29 -5.13
N PHE A 366 4.06 0.05 -5.21
CA PHE A 366 3.84 -0.98 -4.18
C PHE A 366 4.22 -0.46 -2.80
N PHE A 367 5.45 0.02 -2.65
CA PHE A 367 5.92 0.51 -1.36
C PHE A 367 5.23 1.82 -0.98
N LEU A 368 5.05 2.72 -1.95
CA LEU A 368 4.46 4.02 -1.69
C LEU A 368 3.03 3.92 -1.15
N ALA A 369 2.21 2.96 -1.59
CA ALA A 369 0.82 2.83 -1.14
C ALA A 369 0.56 1.67 -0.16
N PHE A 370 1.41 0.62 -0.16
CA PHE A 370 1.11 -0.65 0.51
C PHE A 370 2.21 -1.18 1.44
N TYR A 371 3.23 -0.38 1.80
CA TYR A 371 4.29 -0.85 2.72
C TYR A 371 3.75 -1.37 4.05
N GLY A 372 2.56 -0.94 4.50
CA GLY A 372 1.93 -1.44 5.72
C GLY A 372 1.75 -2.96 5.75
N PHE A 373 1.62 -3.62 4.59
CA PHE A 373 1.56 -5.09 4.51
C PHE A 373 2.91 -5.78 4.73
N LEU A 374 4.04 -5.08 4.53
CA LEU A 374 5.38 -5.60 4.81
C LEU A 374 5.61 -5.75 6.33
N PHE A 375 4.83 -5.08 7.17
CA PHE A 375 4.86 -5.29 8.63
C PHE A 375 4.43 -6.71 9.03
N HIS A 376 3.84 -7.48 8.13
CA HIS A 376 3.60 -8.91 8.34
C HIS A 376 4.88 -9.70 8.64
N ILE A 377 6.04 -9.28 8.10
CA ILE A 377 7.36 -9.88 8.41
C ILE A 377 7.61 -9.90 9.93
N GLY A 378 7.21 -8.84 10.63
CA GLY A 378 7.33 -8.71 12.08
C GLY A 378 6.15 -9.28 12.86
N LEU A 379 4.92 -9.04 12.39
CA LEU A 379 3.67 -9.30 13.11
C LEU A 379 3.03 -10.67 12.88
N ASP A 380 3.65 -11.54 12.08
CA ASP A 380 3.16 -12.90 11.86
C ASP A 380 2.98 -13.66 13.20
N THR A 381 1.81 -14.27 13.39
CA THR A 381 1.45 -15.03 14.60
C THR A 381 2.26 -16.31 14.78
N GLU A 382 2.91 -16.81 13.72
CA GLU A 382 3.90 -17.89 13.84
C GLU A 382 5.18 -17.43 14.55
N ASN A 383 5.36 -16.12 14.71
CA ASN A 383 6.46 -15.55 15.47
C ASN A 383 6.19 -15.75 16.97
N LYS A 384 6.99 -16.62 17.61
CA LYS A 384 7.02 -16.77 19.09
C LYS A 384 7.51 -15.52 19.84
N LEU A 385 7.57 -14.37 19.19
CA LEU A 385 8.01 -13.12 19.80
C LEU A 385 6.89 -12.63 20.72
N LYS A 386 7.28 -12.28 21.96
CA LYS A 386 6.31 -11.82 22.96
C LYS A 386 5.54 -10.62 22.39
N PRO A 387 4.20 -10.57 22.54
CA PRO A 387 3.35 -9.51 21.98
C PRO A 387 3.62 -8.09 22.53
N LEU A 388 4.45 -7.97 23.57
CA LEU A 388 4.85 -6.72 24.23
C LEU A 388 6.37 -6.47 24.11
N GLY A 389 6.98 -6.85 22.98
CA GLY A 389 8.40 -6.66 22.71
C GLY A 389 8.70 -5.51 21.74
N ILE A 390 9.96 -5.37 21.33
CA ILE A 390 10.46 -4.35 20.39
C ILE A 390 9.60 -4.25 19.11
N ILE A 391 9.04 -5.37 18.63
CA ILE A 391 8.20 -5.38 17.42
C ILE A 391 6.91 -4.59 17.60
N SER A 392 6.20 -4.75 18.73
CA SER A 392 4.96 -4.00 18.96
C SER A 392 5.25 -2.52 19.16
N LEU A 393 6.33 -2.18 19.88
CA LEU A 393 6.79 -0.80 20.04
C LEU A 393 7.10 -0.13 18.70
N LEU A 394 7.91 -0.76 17.85
CA LEU A 394 8.26 -0.22 16.53
C LEU A 394 7.04 -0.13 15.60
N THR A 395 6.13 -1.09 15.68
CA THR A 395 4.87 -1.05 14.92
C THR A 395 4.00 0.12 15.36
N MET A 396 3.81 0.31 16.66
CA MET A 396 3.02 1.43 17.20
C MET A 396 3.66 2.77 16.86
N PHE A 397 4.99 2.87 16.97
CA PHE A 397 5.74 4.06 16.59
C PHE A 397 5.55 4.37 15.10
N ALA A 398 5.72 3.38 14.21
CA ALA A 398 5.50 3.58 12.78
C ALA A 398 4.04 3.96 12.47
N ALA A 399 3.06 3.36 13.14
CA ALA A 399 1.66 3.71 12.95
C ALA A 399 1.38 5.15 13.38
N ALA A 400 1.81 5.56 14.57
CA ALA A 400 1.63 6.92 15.08
C ALA A 400 2.34 7.96 14.20
N ALA A 401 3.57 7.67 13.80
CA ALA A 401 4.38 8.56 12.98
C ALA A 401 3.75 8.75 11.58
N ASN A 402 3.21 7.68 10.97
CA ASN A 402 2.52 7.81 9.68
C ASN A 402 1.17 8.53 9.80
N VAL A 403 0.40 8.31 10.87
CA VAL A 403 -0.83 9.09 11.10
C VAL A 403 -0.51 10.58 11.26
N PHE A 404 0.56 10.93 11.96
CA PHE A 404 1.00 12.32 12.08
C PHE A 404 1.44 12.90 10.73
N ASN A 405 2.18 12.11 9.94
CA ASN A 405 2.55 12.50 8.58
C ASN A 405 1.33 12.74 7.70
N PHE A 406 0.34 11.84 7.76
CA PHE A 406 -0.91 11.99 7.05
C PHE A 406 -1.56 13.34 7.35
N LEU A 407 -1.72 13.69 8.63
CA LEU A 407 -2.27 14.98 9.04
C LEU A 407 -1.46 16.17 8.51
N THR A 408 -0.12 16.07 8.56
CA THR A 408 0.77 17.13 8.06
C THR A 408 0.58 17.32 6.56
N ILE A 409 0.53 16.22 5.80
CA ILE A 409 0.35 16.24 4.34
C ILE A 409 -0.99 16.89 3.98
N GLN A 410 -2.08 16.54 4.67
CA GLN A 410 -3.40 17.11 4.42
C GLN A 410 -3.43 18.64 4.59
N VAL A 411 -2.67 19.17 5.54
CA VAL A 411 -2.55 20.64 5.73
C VAL A 411 -1.70 21.27 4.62
N THR A 412 -0.66 20.59 4.14
CA THR A 412 0.26 21.13 3.13
C THR A 412 -0.22 20.98 1.69
N MET A 413 -1.18 20.09 1.40
CA MET A 413 -1.66 19.81 0.04
C MET A 413 -2.90 20.60 -0.36
N ILE A 414 -3.34 21.54 0.48
CA ILE A 414 -4.39 22.50 0.14
C ILE A 414 -4.02 23.30 -1.11
N ASP A 415 -2.73 23.57 -1.32
CA ASP A 415 -2.23 24.39 -2.43
C ASP A 415 -1.70 23.56 -3.62
N SER A 416 -1.91 22.24 -3.65
CA SER A 416 -1.39 21.39 -4.73
C SER A 416 -2.41 21.16 -5.85
N ASP A 417 -2.14 21.71 -7.03
CA ASP A 417 -2.99 21.56 -8.21
C ASP A 417 -3.30 20.08 -8.53
N GLY A 418 -4.58 19.72 -8.48
CA GLY A 418 -5.12 18.40 -8.80
C GLY A 418 -4.92 17.33 -7.73
N TRP A 419 -4.02 17.52 -6.77
CA TRP A 419 -3.78 16.59 -5.66
C TRP A 419 -4.59 16.93 -4.40
N SER A 420 -5.61 17.76 -4.55
CA SER A 420 -6.60 18.13 -3.54
C SER A 420 -7.74 17.12 -3.45
N PHE A 421 -8.33 17.06 -2.26
CA PHE A 421 -9.55 16.29 -1.95
C PHE A 421 -10.58 17.26 -1.39
N PHE A 422 -11.84 17.11 -1.78
CA PHE A 422 -12.90 18.03 -1.33
C PHE A 422 -12.51 19.51 -1.52
N ASP A 423 -12.07 19.87 -2.73
CA ASP A 423 -11.64 21.22 -3.09
C ASP A 423 -10.56 21.81 -2.15
N GLY A 424 -9.68 20.94 -1.64
CA GLY A 424 -8.57 21.34 -0.75
C GLY A 424 -8.96 21.50 0.71
N GLN A 425 -10.17 21.13 1.14
CA GLN A 425 -10.62 21.26 2.54
C GLN A 425 -10.92 19.93 3.27
N PRO A 426 -10.08 18.89 3.14
CA PRO A 426 -10.42 17.55 3.61
C PRO A 426 -10.59 17.42 5.13
N LEU A 427 -9.95 18.29 5.93
CA LEU A 427 -9.98 18.24 7.39
C LEU A 427 -11.14 19.03 8.02
N VAL A 428 -11.89 19.79 7.20
CA VAL A 428 -13.04 20.58 7.65
C VAL A 428 -14.36 19.88 7.31
N MET A 429 -14.33 18.89 6.41
CA MET A 429 -15.50 18.10 6.02
C MET A 429 -15.98 17.20 7.16
N SER A 430 -17.22 17.43 7.58
CA SER A 430 -17.93 16.64 8.57
C SER A 430 -18.60 15.40 7.94
N LEU A 431 -19.17 14.53 8.78
CA LEU A 431 -20.00 13.43 8.29
C LEU A 431 -21.16 13.90 7.40
N TYR A 432 -21.74 15.06 7.70
CA TYR A 432 -22.81 15.62 6.88
C TYR A 432 -22.32 15.92 5.47
N ASP A 433 -21.13 16.49 5.33
CA ASP A 433 -20.54 16.84 4.02
C ASP A 433 -20.21 15.59 3.20
N TYR A 434 -19.75 14.51 3.86
CA TYR A 434 -19.56 13.21 3.20
C TYR A 434 -20.87 12.61 2.68
N ILE A 435 -21.94 12.70 3.48
CA ILE A 435 -23.27 12.24 3.08
C ILE A 435 -23.79 13.11 1.92
N LEU A 436 -23.62 14.42 2.03
CA LEU A 436 -24.05 15.37 1.02
C LEU A 436 -23.33 15.13 -0.30
N TYR A 437 -22.00 15.01 -0.28
CA TYR A 437 -21.18 14.66 -1.43
C TYR A 437 -21.62 13.34 -2.05
N PHE A 438 -21.96 12.34 -1.22
CA PHE A 438 -22.45 11.06 -1.70
C PHE A 438 -23.78 11.17 -2.46
N PHE A 439 -24.70 12.03 -2.02
CA PHE A 439 -26.03 12.17 -2.62
C PHE A 439 -26.13 13.23 -3.72
N GLN A 440 -25.36 14.32 -3.65
CA GLN A 440 -25.38 15.40 -4.64
C GLN A 440 -24.61 15.06 -5.91
N SER A 441 -23.73 14.06 -5.85
CA SER A 441 -22.97 13.56 -7.01
C SER A 441 -23.69 12.44 -7.77
N ILE A 442 -24.93 12.10 -7.36
CA ILE A 442 -25.88 11.19 -8.05
C ILE A 442 -26.77 12.02 -8.95
#